data_AF-A0A2K9LFQ9-F1
#
_entry.id   AF-A0A2K9LFQ9-F1
#
_cell.length_a   1.000
_cell.length_b   1.000
_cell.length_c   1.000
_cell.angle_alpha   90.00
_cell.angle_beta   90.00
_cell.angle_gamma   90.00
#
_symmetry.space_group_name_H-M   'P 1'
#
loop_
_entity.id
_entity.type
_entity.pdbx_description
1 polymer ?
#
loop_
_entity_poly.entity_id
_entity_poly.type
_entity_poly.pdbx_seq_one_letter_code
_entity_poly.pdbx_strand_id
1 'polypeptide(L)'
;MSIQADKYRHHGGKGWVSDNTHFSILAVTWQQWLGSAGAHLYTAQLILPVISEQQKKIDELMSNGGSAVFPPMVTSVFFFHCAISIENSLKAVISALNRDSIKSHVLVNERVPNTILGHDLVDLAHRAKFVMDINSEFILAFLTRYSIWSGKYPFAIKNSDNSLTVQLSDGEHYLVGGYNPKEVSQFLDFSEQIYTWSRSEVNSLDQNNEKAGKS
;
A
#
# COMPACT_ATOMS: atom_id res chain seq x y z
N MET A 1 -26.85 11.50 -0.21
CA MET A 1 -26.64 10.05 -0.43
C MET A 1 -25.75 9.57 0.70
N SER A 2 -26.29 8.78 1.63
CA SER A 2 -25.54 8.22 2.75
C SER A 2 -24.85 6.95 2.25
N ILE A 3 -23.52 6.96 2.15
CA ILE A 3 -22.74 5.74 1.88
C ILE A 3 -22.86 4.89 3.15
N GLN A 4 -23.72 3.88 3.15
CA GLN A 4 -23.81 2.94 4.26
C GLN A 4 -22.53 2.10 4.30
N ALA A 5 -21.87 2.13 5.45
CA ALA A 5 -20.60 1.45 5.71
C ALA A 5 -20.78 -0.08 5.63
N ASP A 6 -19.94 -0.73 4.83
CA ASP A 6 -19.84 -2.19 4.83
C ASP A 6 -19.18 -2.66 6.14
N LYS A 7 -19.65 -3.79 6.68
CA LYS A 7 -19.39 -4.29 8.05
C LYS A 7 -17.93 -4.65 8.32
N TYR A 8 -17.06 -4.61 7.30
CA TYR A 8 -15.69 -5.14 7.34
C TYR A 8 -14.58 -4.09 7.15
N ARG A 9 -14.90 -2.80 7.06
CA ARG A 9 -13.89 -1.76 6.75
C ARG A 9 -13.76 -0.70 7.85
N HIS A 10 -12.50 -0.36 8.17
CA HIS A 10 -12.21 0.85 8.92
C HIS A 10 -12.42 2.04 8.00
N HIS A 11 -13.33 2.91 8.37
CA HIS A 11 -13.34 4.27 7.86
C HIS A 11 -12.44 5.07 8.80
N GLY A 12 -11.60 5.97 8.26
CA GLY A 12 -10.86 6.94 9.09
C GLY A 12 -11.82 7.64 10.06
N GLY A 13 -11.31 8.25 11.13
CA GLY A 13 -12.21 8.83 12.13
C GLY A 13 -13.18 9.86 11.54
N LYS A 14 -14.34 10.03 12.20
CA LYS A 14 -15.43 10.92 11.76
C LYS A 14 -14.84 12.27 11.34
N GLY A 15 -15.13 12.71 10.11
CA GLY A 15 -14.51 13.88 9.48
C GLY A 15 -14.32 15.08 10.42
N TRP A 16 -13.20 15.78 10.27
CA TRP A 16 -12.70 16.73 11.26
C TRP A 16 -12.72 18.15 10.71
N VAL A 17 -13.02 19.13 11.57
CA VAL A 17 -12.66 20.53 11.33
C VAL A 17 -11.21 20.67 11.78
N SER A 18 -10.26 20.76 10.84
CA SER A 18 -8.84 20.86 11.20
C SER A 18 -8.41 22.33 11.30
N ASP A 19 -7.95 22.75 12.47
CA ASP A 19 -6.91 23.78 12.55
C ASP A 19 -5.54 23.13 12.24
N ASN A 20 -4.51 23.95 11.95
CA ASN A 20 -3.17 23.45 11.56
C ASN A 20 -2.56 22.51 12.62
N THR A 21 -2.91 22.71 13.89
CA THR A 21 -2.38 21.93 15.03
C THR A 21 -3.08 20.58 15.14
N HIS A 22 -4.40 20.52 14.95
CA HIS A 22 -5.20 19.30 14.93
C HIS A 22 -4.92 18.42 13.72
N PHE A 23 -4.72 19.03 12.55
CA PHE A 23 -4.38 18.30 11.33
C PHE A 23 -3.13 17.44 11.54
N SER A 24 -2.09 18.04 12.12
CA SER A 24 -0.80 17.38 12.35
C SER A 24 -0.93 16.17 13.28
N ILE A 25 -1.72 16.29 14.37
CA ILE A 25 -1.90 15.23 15.36
C ILE A 25 -2.75 14.07 14.82
N LEU A 26 -3.77 14.36 14.01
CA LEU A 26 -4.70 13.35 13.48
C LEU A 26 -4.15 12.63 12.24
N ALA A 27 -3.39 13.33 11.39
CA ALA A 27 -2.81 12.79 10.16
C ALA A 27 -1.84 11.64 10.39
N VAL A 28 -1.31 11.48 11.62
CA VAL A 28 -0.37 10.41 11.98
C VAL A 28 -0.99 9.28 12.79
N THR A 29 -2.31 9.28 12.99
CA THR A 29 -2.99 8.21 13.73
C THR A 29 -3.06 6.94 12.91
N TRP A 30 -2.88 5.78 13.55
CA TRP A 30 -2.97 4.48 12.87
C TRP A 30 -4.35 4.28 12.22
N GLN A 31 -5.41 4.84 12.80
CA GLN A 31 -6.78 4.75 12.28
C GLN A 31 -6.89 5.40 10.89
N GLN A 32 -6.25 6.56 10.71
CA GLN A 32 -6.29 7.29 9.44
C GLN A 32 -5.55 6.51 8.34
N TRP A 33 -4.36 6.01 8.67
CA TRP A 33 -3.58 5.17 7.76
C TRP A 33 -4.33 3.90 7.37
N LEU A 34 -4.85 3.16 8.35
CA LEU A 34 -5.60 1.92 8.09
C LEU A 34 -6.90 2.19 7.32
N GLY A 35 -7.61 3.28 7.62
CA GLY A 35 -8.80 3.68 6.87
C GLY A 35 -8.50 4.01 5.40
N SER A 36 -7.40 4.71 5.14
CA SER A 36 -6.93 4.96 3.78
C SER A 36 -6.50 3.66 3.08
N ALA A 37 -5.79 2.77 3.77
CA ALA A 37 -5.39 1.47 3.25
C ALA A 37 -6.58 0.65 2.75
N GLY A 38 -7.66 0.59 3.53
CA GLY A 38 -8.89 -0.12 3.16
C GLY A 38 -9.61 0.49 1.96
N ALA A 39 -9.59 1.83 1.82
CA ALA A 39 -10.14 2.50 0.66
C ALA A 39 -9.37 2.18 -0.63
N HIS A 40 -8.03 2.18 -0.57
CA HIS A 40 -7.19 1.80 -1.70
C HIS A 40 -7.33 0.33 -2.07
N LEU A 41 -7.43 -0.57 -1.07
CA LEU A 41 -7.70 -1.99 -1.29
C LEU A 41 -9.02 -2.17 -2.05
N TYR A 42 -10.08 -1.49 -1.63
CA TYR A 42 -11.37 -1.56 -2.31
C TYR A 42 -11.30 -1.07 -3.75
N THR A 43 -10.61 0.04 -4.00
CA THR A 43 -10.44 0.53 -5.37
C THR A 43 -9.71 -0.50 -6.24
N ALA A 44 -8.67 -1.16 -5.72
CA ALA A 44 -8.00 -2.25 -6.44
C ALA A 44 -8.96 -3.41 -6.74
N GLN A 45 -9.81 -3.81 -5.78
CA GLN A 45 -10.85 -4.83 -5.99
C GLN A 45 -11.81 -4.47 -7.14
N LEU A 46 -12.21 -3.19 -7.24
CA LEU A 46 -13.09 -2.73 -8.32
C LEU A 46 -12.42 -2.69 -9.69
N ILE A 47 -11.09 -2.51 -9.75
CA ILE A 47 -10.34 -2.45 -11.01
C ILE A 47 -10.04 -3.85 -11.56
N LEU A 48 -9.86 -4.86 -10.70
CA LEU A 48 -9.44 -6.21 -11.11
C LEU A 48 -10.32 -6.86 -12.21
N PRO A 49 -11.67 -6.77 -12.17
CA PRO A 49 -12.51 -7.29 -13.25
C PRO A 49 -12.24 -6.62 -14.61
N VAL A 50 -11.94 -5.31 -14.61
CA VAL A 50 -11.63 -4.54 -15.82
C VAL A 50 -10.32 -5.03 -16.44
N ILE A 51 -9.31 -5.31 -15.62
CA ILE A 51 -8.03 -5.88 -16.10
C ILE A 51 -8.27 -7.26 -16.74
N SER A 52 -9.08 -8.08 -16.08
CA SER A 52 -9.40 -9.42 -16.58
C SER A 52 -10.12 -9.36 -17.94
N GLU A 53 -11.02 -8.39 -18.13
CA GLU A 53 -11.68 -8.14 -19.40
C GLU A 53 -10.71 -7.62 -20.48
N GLN A 54 -9.83 -6.69 -20.13
CA GLN A 54 -8.80 -6.18 -21.05
C GLN A 54 -7.88 -7.33 -21.50
N GLN A 55 -7.45 -8.19 -20.59
CA GLN A 55 -6.58 -9.31 -20.92
C GLN A 55 -7.25 -10.30 -21.89
N LYS A 56 -8.53 -10.64 -21.67
CA LYS A 56 -9.28 -11.49 -22.60
C LYS A 56 -9.32 -10.92 -24.01
N LYS A 57 -9.60 -9.62 -24.15
CA LYS A 57 -9.60 -8.93 -25.45
C LYS A 57 -8.21 -8.97 -26.11
N ILE A 58 -7.14 -8.82 -25.33
CA ILE A 58 -5.77 -8.92 -25.83
C ILE A 58 -5.50 -10.33 -26.35
N ASP A 59 -5.84 -11.36 -25.56
CA ASP A 59 -5.64 -12.76 -25.93
C ASP A 59 -6.40 -13.11 -27.23
N GLU A 60 -7.66 -12.66 -27.35
CA GLU A 60 -8.48 -12.81 -28.56
C GLU A 60 -7.83 -12.13 -29.78
N LEU A 61 -7.37 -10.88 -29.64
CA LEU A 61 -6.72 -10.14 -30.74
C LEU A 61 -5.42 -10.81 -31.19
N MET A 62 -4.60 -11.26 -30.24
CA MET A 62 -3.34 -11.95 -30.51
C MET A 62 -3.56 -13.30 -31.20
N SER A 63 -4.60 -14.04 -30.81
CA SER A 63 -4.95 -15.33 -31.43
C SER A 63 -5.36 -15.21 -32.91
N ASN A 64 -5.88 -14.05 -33.32
CA ASN A 64 -6.36 -13.79 -34.68
C ASN A 64 -5.26 -13.23 -35.62
N GLY A 65 -4.01 -13.16 -35.18
CA GLY A 65 -2.87 -12.67 -35.97
C GLY A 65 -2.97 -11.17 -36.33
N GLY A 66 -3.82 -10.41 -35.64
CA GLY A 66 -4.00 -8.98 -35.88
C GLY A 66 -2.89 -8.14 -35.26
N SER A 67 -2.42 -7.12 -35.98
CA SER A 67 -1.67 -6.02 -35.39
C SER A 67 -2.65 -5.10 -34.66
N ALA A 68 -2.84 -5.32 -33.36
CA ALA A 68 -3.77 -4.52 -32.55
C ALA A 68 -3.09 -3.30 -31.92
N VAL A 69 -3.74 -2.14 -32.01
CA VAL A 69 -3.46 -1.01 -31.12
C VAL A 69 -4.09 -1.33 -29.78
N PHE A 70 -3.26 -1.56 -28.77
CA PHE A 70 -3.75 -1.86 -27.44
C PHE A 70 -4.26 -0.60 -26.75
N PRO A 71 -5.46 -0.61 -26.15
CA PRO A 71 -5.90 0.49 -25.32
C PRO A 71 -4.96 0.63 -24.11
N PRO A 72 -4.86 1.81 -23.49
CA PRO A 72 -4.10 1.99 -22.27
C PRO A 72 -4.51 0.96 -21.20
N MET A 73 -3.53 0.22 -20.69
CA MET A 73 -3.75 -0.78 -19.66
C MET A 73 -4.04 -0.10 -18.33
N VAL A 74 -5.11 -0.50 -17.66
CA VAL A 74 -5.43 0.02 -16.30
C VAL A 74 -4.64 -0.70 -15.21
N THR A 75 -3.80 -1.67 -15.57
CA THR A 75 -3.02 -2.49 -14.64
C THR A 75 -2.05 -1.66 -13.79
N SER A 76 -1.44 -0.61 -14.34
CA SER A 76 -0.59 0.28 -13.56
C SER A 76 -1.37 1.04 -12.48
N VAL A 77 -2.63 1.39 -12.74
CA VAL A 77 -3.51 2.04 -11.75
C VAL A 77 -3.89 1.06 -10.64
N PHE A 78 -4.16 -0.20 -11.00
CA PHE A 78 -4.39 -1.26 -10.02
C PHE A 78 -3.19 -1.50 -9.11
N PHE A 79 -1.99 -1.65 -9.67
CA PHE A 79 -0.78 -1.83 -8.86
C PHE A 79 -0.48 -0.61 -8.00
N PHE A 80 -0.73 0.60 -8.48
CA PHE A 80 -0.66 1.81 -7.65
C PHE A 80 -1.60 1.71 -6.44
N HIS A 81 -2.85 1.30 -6.61
CA HIS A 81 -3.78 1.14 -5.48
C HIS A 81 -3.35 0.02 -4.52
N CYS A 82 -2.84 -1.10 -5.02
CA CYS A 82 -2.27 -2.17 -4.18
C CYS A 82 -1.08 -1.63 -3.35
N ALA A 83 -0.14 -0.94 -4.00
CA ALA A 83 1.05 -0.36 -3.37
C ALA A 83 0.69 0.63 -2.27
N ILE A 84 -0.25 1.55 -2.52
CA ILE A 84 -0.68 2.53 -1.50
C ILE A 84 -1.46 1.85 -0.35
N SER A 85 -2.25 0.80 -0.64
CA SER A 85 -2.92 0.03 0.40
C SER A 85 -1.91 -0.62 1.36
N ILE A 86 -0.88 -1.27 0.82
CA ILE A 86 0.21 -1.85 1.61
C ILE A 86 0.99 -0.77 2.35
N GLU A 87 1.42 0.30 1.67
CA GLU A 87 2.15 1.43 2.27
C GLU A 87 1.44 1.95 3.51
N ASN A 88 0.15 2.25 3.38
CA ASN A 88 -0.66 2.78 4.46
C ASN A 88 -0.91 1.74 5.58
N SER A 89 -1.03 0.45 5.25
CA SER A 89 -1.17 -0.61 6.25
C SER A 89 0.09 -0.72 7.12
N LEU A 90 1.28 -0.76 6.49
CA LEU A 90 2.57 -0.81 7.17
C LEU A 90 2.80 0.46 8.02
N LYS A 91 2.46 1.64 7.48
CA LYS A 91 2.53 2.92 8.22
C LYS A 91 1.58 2.95 9.42
N ALA A 92 0.41 2.31 9.34
CA ALA A 92 -0.49 2.17 10.48
C ALA A 92 0.17 1.40 11.63
N VAL A 93 0.84 0.27 11.33
CA VAL A 93 1.57 -0.52 12.32
C VAL A 93 2.73 0.26 12.92
N ILE A 94 3.57 0.88 12.08
CA ILE A 94 4.68 1.74 12.55
C ILE A 94 4.17 2.86 13.46
N SER A 95 3.03 3.46 13.09
CA SER A 95 2.40 4.53 13.87
C SER A 95 1.90 4.04 15.24
N ALA A 96 1.32 2.84 15.30
CA ALA A 96 0.88 2.23 16.54
C ALA A 96 2.06 1.82 17.44
N LEU A 97 3.11 1.23 16.86
CA LEU A 97 4.33 0.81 17.58
C LEU A 97 5.06 1.99 18.24
N ASN A 98 5.06 3.15 17.61
CA ASN A 98 5.84 4.32 18.03
C ASN A 98 4.96 5.50 18.45
N ARG A 99 3.71 5.23 18.88
CA ARG A 99 2.64 6.22 19.10
C ARG A 99 3.10 7.46 19.86
N ASP A 100 3.72 7.28 21.03
CA ASP A 100 4.11 8.40 21.89
C ASP A 100 5.26 9.19 21.31
N SER A 101 6.26 8.51 20.72
CA SER A 101 7.39 9.16 20.07
C SER A 101 6.95 10.00 18.87
N ILE A 102 6.08 9.45 18.02
CA ILE A 102 5.53 10.16 16.86
C ILE A 102 4.68 11.35 17.31
N LYS A 103 3.79 11.16 18.28
CA LYS A 103 2.95 12.23 18.81
C LYS A 103 3.79 13.38 19.34
N SER A 104 4.79 13.09 20.17
CA SER A 104 5.73 14.08 20.69
C SER A 104 6.51 14.77 19.57
N HIS A 105 6.98 14.02 18.57
CA HIS A 105 7.70 14.59 17.43
C HIS A 105 6.84 15.59 16.66
N VAL A 106 5.60 15.22 16.35
CA VAL A 106 4.66 16.07 15.62
C VAL A 106 4.31 17.33 16.41
N LEU A 107 4.08 17.20 17.72
CA LEU A 107 3.78 18.34 18.59
C LEU A 107 4.94 19.35 18.66
N VAL A 108 6.18 18.88 18.64
CA VAL A 108 7.37 19.74 18.76
C VAL A 108 7.82 20.30 17.42
N ASN A 109 7.76 19.51 16.35
CA ASN A 109 8.36 19.83 15.05
C ASN A 109 7.33 20.20 13.98
N GLU A 110 6.03 20.10 14.28
CA GLU A 110 4.93 20.40 13.36
C GLU A 110 5.02 19.64 12.02
N ARG A 111 5.61 18.44 12.04
CA ARG A 111 5.82 17.61 10.84
C ARG A 111 5.77 16.12 11.15
N VAL A 112 5.45 15.32 10.14
CA VAL A 112 5.48 13.85 10.23
C VAL A 112 6.94 13.38 10.35
N PRO A 113 7.28 12.48 11.30
CA PRO A 113 8.64 12.00 11.45
C PRO A 113 9.06 11.11 10.28
N ASN A 114 10.37 11.13 9.95
CA ASN A 114 10.96 10.29 8.91
C ASN A 114 10.73 8.79 9.12
N THR A 115 10.46 8.36 10.36
CA THR A 115 10.15 6.96 10.69
C THR A 115 8.90 6.43 10.01
N ILE A 116 7.92 7.31 9.71
CA ILE A 116 6.71 6.97 8.94
C ILE A 116 6.86 7.34 7.47
N LEU A 117 7.71 8.32 7.14
CA LEU A 117 7.91 8.74 5.76
C LEU A 117 8.67 7.68 4.94
N GLY A 118 8.52 7.79 3.62
CA GLY A 118 9.07 6.84 2.65
C GLY A 118 7.98 6.07 1.91
N HIS A 119 8.41 5.46 0.81
CA HIS A 119 7.56 4.73 -0.13
C HIS A 119 8.12 3.34 -0.46
N ASP A 120 9.32 3.04 0.03
CA ASP A 120 9.93 1.72 -0.10
C ASP A 120 9.18 0.72 0.80
N LEU A 121 8.47 -0.22 0.17
CA LEU A 121 7.59 -1.12 0.86
C LEU A 121 8.36 -2.22 1.62
N VAL A 122 9.57 -2.58 1.16
CA VAL A 122 10.43 -3.56 1.84
C VAL A 122 10.98 -2.94 3.12
N ASP A 123 11.48 -1.71 3.05
CA ASP A 123 11.95 -0.97 4.23
C ASP A 123 10.81 -0.66 5.21
N LEU A 124 9.61 -0.31 4.71
CA LEU A 124 8.43 -0.14 5.57
C LEU A 124 8.03 -1.46 6.26
N ALA A 125 8.13 -2.60 5.56
CA ALA A 125 7.82 -3.89 6.15
C ALA A 125 8.80 -4.25 7.28
N HIS A 126 10.09 -4.02 7.09
CA HIS A 126 11.10 -4.16 8.15
C HIS A 126 10.80 -3.26 9.35
N ARG A 127 10.50 -1.97 9.12
CA ARG A 127 10.16 -1.02 10.20
C ARG A 127 8.87 -1.41 10.94
N ALA A 128 7.91 -2.00 10.23
CA ALA A 128 6.68 -2.53 10.79
C ALA A 128 6.85 -3.89 11.48
N LYS A 129 8.06 -4.49 11.43
CA LYS A 129 8.35 -5.85 11.93
C LYS A 129 7.51 -6.92 11.26
N PHE A 130 7.13 -6.73 10.00
CA PHE A 130 6.49 -7.75 9.20
C PHE A 130 7.52 -8.82 8.83
N VAL A 131 7.19 -10.10 9.06
CA VAL A 131 8.06 -11.22 8.69
C VAL A 131 7.82 -11.54 7.22
N MET A 132 8.85 -11.40 6.41
CA MET A 132 8.79 -11.62 4.96
C MET A 132 9.50 -12.90 4.58
N ASP A 133 8.88 -13.68 3.70
CA ASP A 133 9.58 -14.63 2.85
C ASP A 133 10.01 -13.96 1.53
N ILE A 134 10.78 -14.67 0.70
CA ILE A 134 11.30 -14.15 -0.58
C ILE A 134 10.16 -13.73 -1.52
N ASN A 135 9.03 -14.46 -1.52
CA ASN A 135 7.89 -14.11 -2.35
C ASN A 135 7.23 -12.79 -1.90
N SER A 136 7.08 -12.59 -0.59
CA SER A 136 6.60 -11.34 -0.02
C SER A 136 7.54 -10.18 -0.33
N GLU A 137 8.85 -10.40 -0.17
CA GLU A 137 9.88 -9.41 -0.50
C GLU A 137 9.82 -9.02 -1.99
N PHE A 138 9.70 -10.00 -2.89
CA PHE A 138 9.52 -9.77 -4.31
C PHE A 138 8.29 -8.91 -4.62
N ILE A 139 7.12 -9.24 -4.07
CA ILE A 139 5.88 -8.48 -4.29
C ILE A 139 6.03 -7.04 -3.79
N LEU A 140 6.64 -6.84 -2.61
CA LEU A 140 6.88 -5.52 -2.04
C LEU A 140 7.88 -4.71 -2.88
N ALA A 141 8.97 -5.34 -3.34
CA ALA A 141 9.95 -4.69 -4.22
C ALA A 141 9.33 -4.31 -5.58
N PHE A 142 8.51 -5.17 -6.15
CA PHE A 142 7.73 -4.90 -7.36
C PHE A 142 6.81 -3.68 -7.16
N LEU A 143 5.98 -3.71 -6.11
CA LEU A 143 4.99 -2.66 -5.84
C LEU A 143 5.61 -1.34 -5.39
N THR A 144 6.83 -1.34 -4.85
CA THR A 144 7.59 -0.13 -4.49
C THR A 144 7.77 0.81 -5.68
N ARG A 145 7.90 0.28 -6.89
CA ARG A 145 7.97 1.13 -8.10
C ARG A 145 6.68 1.92 -8.29
N TYR A 146 5.54 1.30 -7.99
CA TYR A 146 4.22 1.90 -8.14
C TYR A 146 3.86 2.84 -7.00
N SER A 147 4.39 2.63 -5.78
CA SER A 147 4.27 3.61 -4.71
C SER A 147 5.08 4.89 -5.02
N ILE A 148 6.25 4.76 -5.66
CA ILE A 148 7.12 5.90 -5.98
C ILE A 148 6.62 6.67 -7.21
N TRP A 149 6.58 6.05 -8.38
CA TRP A 149 6.33 6.77 -9.64
C TRP A 149 5.47 6.02 -10.65
N SER A 150 5.58 4.69 -10.73
CA SER A 150 4.92 3.88 -11.75
C SER A 150 3.40 3.93 -11.55
N GLY A 151 2.66 4.27 -12.61
CA GLY A 151 1.21 4.51 -12.53
C GLY A 151 0.81 5.95 -12.19
N LYS A 152 1.75 6.81 -11.80
CA LYS A 152 1.53 8.28 -11.65
C LYS A 152 2.12 9.06 -12.81
N TYR A 153 3.33 8.67 -13.23
CA TYR A 153 4.11 9.35 -14.25
C TYR A 153 4.51 8.37 -15.37
N PRO A 154 4.66 8.85 -16.61
CA PRO A 154 5.09 8.00 -17.73
C PRO A 154 6.56 7.57 -17.64
N PHE A 155 7.37 8.21 -16.81
CA PHE A 155 8.78 7.90 -16.60
C PHE A 155 9.19 8.10 -15.14
N ALA A 156 10.21 7.36 -14.71
CA ALA A 156 10.81 7.54 -13.41
C ALA A 156 11.42 8.94 -13.25
N ILE A 157 11.35 9.48 -12.03
CA ILE A 157 11.98 10.77 -11.71
C ILE A 157 13.51 10.59 -11.62
N LYS A 158 13.98 9.41 -11.19
CA LYS A 158 15.41 9.08 -11.07
C LYS A 158 15.74 7.90 -11.97
N ASN A 159 16.92 7.95 -12.60
CA ASN A 159 17.40 6.86 -13.45
C ASN A 159 17.55 5.52 -12.71
N SER A 160 17.89 5.56 -11.41
CA SER A 160 17.94 4.37 -10.56
C SER A 160 16.63 3.59 -10.54
N ASP A 161 15.50 4.30 -10.60
CA ASP A 161 14.17 3.71 -10.45
C ASP A 161 13.65 3.12 -11.78
N ASN A 162 14.44 3.25 -12.86
CA ASN A 162 14.20 2.59 -14.14
C ASN A 162 14.74 1.15 -14.18
N SER A 163 15.54 0.71 -13.20
CA SER A 163 16.06 -0.66 -13.18
C SER A 163 14.90 -1.66 -13.29
N LEU A 164 14.96 -2.57 -14.26
CA LEU A 164 13.95 -3.61 -14.42
C LEU A 164 14.17 -4.79 -13.46
N THR A 165 15.29 -4.82 -12.76
CA THR A 165 15.64 -5.89 -11.83
C THR A 165 15.99 -5.36 -10.44
N VAL A 166 15.82 -6.20 -9.44
CA VAL A 166 16.19 -5.95 -8.05
C VAL A 166 16.88 -7.19 -7.48
N GLN A 167 17.92 -7.00 -6.67
CA GLN A 167 18.53 -8.08 -5.89
C GLN A 167 17.76 -8.22 -4.58
N LEU A 168 17.28 -9.43 -4.26
CA LEU A 168 16.55 -9.70 -3.02
C LEU A 168 17.49 -10.22 -1.91
N SER A 169 16.93 -10.47 -0.73
CA SER A 169 17.71 -10.91 0.45
C SER A 169 18.39 -12.27 0.32
N ASP A 170 17.96 -13.11 -0.63
CA ASP A 170 18.64 -14.36 -0.99
C ASP A 170 19.88 -14.16 -1.89
N GLY A 171 20.12 -12.94 -2.35
CA GLY A 171 21.23 -12.58 -3.23
C GLY A 171 20.92 -12.74 -4.72
N GLU A 172 19.76 -13.25 -5.09
CA GLU A 172 19.36 -13.46 -6.48
C GLU A 172 18.69 -12.21 -7.09
N HIS A 173 18.71 -12.10 -8.42
CA HIS A 173 18.12 -10.98 -9.15
C HIS A 173 16.77 -11.34 -9.76
N TYR A 174 15.77 -10.49 -9.52
CA TYR A 174 14.39 -10.70 -9.95
C TYR A 174 13.93 -9.59 -10.89
N LEU A 175 13.16 -9.95 -11.92
CA LEU A 175 12.55 -9.01 -12.85
C LEU A 175 11.31 -8.37 -12.21
N VAL A 176 11.39 -7.07 -11.92
CA VAL A 176 10.30 -6.23 -11.36
C VAL A 176 9.76 -5.20 -12.34
N GLY A 177 10.23 -5.23 -13.60
CA GLY A 177 9.82 -4.31 -14.67
C GLY A 177 8.66 -4.78 -15.53
N GLY A 178 8.08 -5.95 -15.22
CA GLY A 178 6.98 -6.54 -15.97
C GLY A 178 6.21 -7.52 -15.10
N TYR A 179 5.03 -7.94 -15.56
CA TYR A 179 4.17 -8.85 -14.83
C TYR A 179 3.58 -9.89 -15.77
N ASN A 180 3.30 -11.07 -15.24
CA ASN A 180 2.46 -12.06 -15.90
C ASN A 180 0.99 -11.70 -15.65
N PRO A 181 0.15 -11.48 -16.69
CA PRO A 181 -1.26 -11.16 -16.50
C PRO A 181 -2.03 -12.18 -15.65
N LYS A 182 -1.60 -13.45 -15.64
CA LYS A 182 -2.20 -14.52 -14.84
C LYS A 182 -1.93 -14.39 -13.34
N GLU A 183 -0.95 -13.60 -12.95
CA GLU A 183 -0.52 -13.41 -11.56
C GLU A 183 -1.02 -12.09 -10.96
N VAL A 184 -1.72 -11.26 -11.75
CA VAL A 184 -2.18 -9.93 -11.30
C VAL A 184 -3.05 -10.00 -10.03
N SER A 185 -3.90 -11.02 -9.91
CA SER A 185 -4.76 -11.18 -8.71
C SER A 185 -3.96 -11.44 -7.43
N GLN A 186 -2.77 -12.05 -7.52
CA GLN A 186 -1.94 -12.36 -6.35
C GLN A 186 -1.48 -11.09 -5.61
N PHE A 187 -1.33 -9.98 -6.32
CA PHE A 187 -0.99 -8.68 -5.71
C PHE A 187 -2.15 -8.13 -4.87
N LEU A 188 -3.39 -8.38 -5.28
CA LEU A 188 -4.56 -8.01 -4.48
C LEU A 188 -4.66 -8.91 -3.24
N ASP A 189 -4.51 -10.22 -3.41
CA ASP A 189 -4.55 -11.18 -2.31
C ASP A 189 -3.48 -10.86 -1.26
N PHE A 190 -2.26 -10.55 -1.69
CA PHE A 190 -1.19 -10.12 -0.81
C PHE A 190 -1.48 -8.78 -0.12
N SER A 191 -2.08 -7.81 -0.83
CA SER A 191 -2.50 -6.54 -0.24
C SER A 191 -3.55 -6.74 0.85
N GLU A 192 -4.50 -7.66 0.65
CA GLU A 192 -5.52 -8.02 1.64
C GLU A 192 -4.91 -8.73 2.86
N GLN A 193 -3.92 -9.61 2.64
CA GLN A 193 -3.17 -10.25 3.72
C GLN A 193 -2.44 -9.21 4.59
N ILE A 194 -1.70 -8.27 3.98
CA ILE A 194 -1.00 -7.22 4.71
C ILE A 194 -1.99 -6.33 5.47
N TYR A 195 -3.09 -5.92 4.84
CA TYR A 195 -4.12 -5.10 5.49
C TYR A 195 -4.73 -5.81 6.72
N THR A 196 -5.07 -7.09 6.56
CA THR A 196 -5.64 -7.91 7.64
C THR A 196 -4.63 -8.11 8.78
N TRP A 197 -3.38 -8.42 8.45
CA TRP A 197 -2.29 -8.52 9.42
C TRP A 197 -2.09 -7.20 10.18
N SER A 198 -1.96 -6.07 9.48
CA SER A 198 -1.76 -4.75 10.08
C SER A 198 -2.91 -4.37 11.01
N ARG A 199 -4.15 -4.66 10.63
CA ARG A 199 -5.32 -4.46 11.50
C ARG A 199 -5.22 -5.29 12.78
N SER A 200 -4.82 -6.55 12.69
CA SER A 200 -4.63 -7.42 13.86
C SER A 200 -3.56 -6.88 14.81
N GLU A 201 -2.39 -6.51 14.26
CA GLU A 201 -1.27 -5.96 15.04
C GLU A 201 -1.66 -4.68 15.78
N VAL A 202 -2.28 -3.75 15.07
CA VAL A 202 -2.67 -2.46 15.65
C VAL A 202 -3.70 -2.64 16.77
N ASN A 203 -4.68 -3.53 16.59
CA ASN A 203 -5.66 -3.81 17.64
C ASN A 203 -5.01 -4.43 18.89
N SER A 204 -4.03 -5.33 18.70
CA SER A 204 -3.27 -5.93 19.81
C SER A 204 -2.47 -4.87 20.58
N LEU A 205 -1.79 -3.97 19.86
CA LEU A 205 -1.03 -2.86 20.45
C LEU A 205 -1.92 -1.89 21.24
N ASP A 206 -3.09 -1.53 20.70
CA ASP A 206 -4.01 -0.60 21.36
C ASP A 206 -4.57 -1.20 22.67
N GLN A 207 -4.96 -2.49 22.65
CA GLN A 207 -5.41 -3.20 23.86
C GLN A 207 -4.33 -3.28 24.95
N ASN A 208 -3.08 -3.49 24.56
CA ASN A 208 -1.97 -3.54 25.52
C ASN A 208 -1.70 -2.17 26.17
N ASN A 209 -1.79 -1.09 25.38
CA ASN A 209 -1.65 0.28 25.88
C ASN A 209 -2.77 0.66 26.85
N GLU A 210 -4.02 0.27 26.58
CA GLU A 210 -5.16 0.52 27.48
C GLU A 210 -5.00 -0.18 28.83
N LYS A 211 -4.39 -1.38 28.85
CA LYS A 211 -4.10 -2.11 30.10
C LYS A 211 -2.98 -1.43 30.89
N ALA A 212 -1.93 -0.97 30.21
CA ALA A 212 -0.79 -0.31 30.85
C ALA A 212 -1.14 1.07 31.46
N GLY A 213 -2.11 1.80 30.89
CA GLY A 213 -2.55 3.10 31.43
C GLY A 213 -3.52 3.03 32.61
N LYS A 214 -3.95 1.84 33.04
CA LYS A 214 -4.90 1.62 34.15
C LYS A 214 -4.25 1.07 35.42
N SER A 215 -2.93 0.84 35.42
CA SER A 215 -2.14 0.46 36.60
C SER A 215 -1.54 1.68 37.29
#